data_AF-A0A7W1G3R4-F1
#
_entry.id   AF-A0A7W1G3R4-F1
#
_cell.length_a   1.000
_cell.length_b   1.000
_cell.length_c   1.000
_cell.angle_alpha   90.00
_cell.angle_beta   90.00
_cell.angle_gamma   90.00
#
_symmetry.space_group_name_H-M   'P 1'
#
loop_
_entity.id
_entity.type
_entity.pdbx_description
1 polymer ?
#
loop_
_entity_poly.entity_id
_entity_poly.type
_entity_poly.pdbx_seq_one_letter_code
_entity_poly.pdbx_strand_id
1 'polypeptide(L)'
;MHTPLPLRPGGPALAKPMVIAIDGPAGAGKSTVTRLLARRLNILYLDTGAMYRAATVGIIDSGIDREDAIEVARYVSARHIDFDEHGMVVMDGQVLAKERIRSPAITAEIWRVANNARCREHLVRLQKDLVAGRDVVVEGRDATTVICPDAQLKIFLDASAEERARRRLGEWPANEAKPTLDEMVHTIRDRDGLDMKREVGPLTISDDAVYLLTDGQHLSEVVARIMAYAVQRQPFLLEKVVSNQLVVGRSRQPGYVRVADGTDGAWQLGLTNPDPERMPGTTRTITRNHGGRQAGSLLQGAAILCLAGVGDHPHHVVALPMLPQTWYVIEPGAWHAVIQVQGTICAWAESSGIREEQATMTPEQIAEMNAYLDVYLPK
;
A
#
# COMPACT_ATOMS: atom_id res chain seq x y z
N MET A 1 -6.19 -25.09 19.44
CA MET A 1 -7.18 -24.56 18.47
C MET A 1 -7.64 -23.22 19.01
N HIS A 2 -7.06 -22.10 18.54
CA HIS A 2 -7.50 -20.77 18.96
C HIS A 2 -8.68 -20.35 18.09
N THR A 3 -9.87 -20.34 18.66
CA THR A 3 -11.05 -19.74 18.03
C THR A 3 -10.85 -18.21 18.03
N PRO A 4 -10.86 -17.53 16.86
CA PRO A 4 -10.74 -16.09 16.84
C PRO A 4 -11.91 -15.46 17.59
N LEU A 5 -11.61 -14.53 18.51
CA LEU A 5 -12.63 -13.78 19.24
C LEU A 5 -13.58 -13.07 18.26
N PRO A 6 -14.89 -13.06 18.52
CA PRO A 6 -15.84 -12.39 17.63
C PRO A 6 -15.54 -10.89 17.55
N LEU A 7 -15.42 -10.39 16.31
CA LEU A 7 -15.24 -8.97 16.02
C LEU A 7 -16.42 -8.18 16.61
N ARG A 8 -16.11 -7.24 17.52
CA ARG A 8 -17.12 -6.45 18.23
C ARG A 8 -17.89 -5.52 17.27
N PRO A 9 -19.19 -5.26 17.49
CA PRO A 9 -19.95 -4.29 16.69
C PRO A 9 -19.37 -2.89 16.91
N GLY A 10 -18.91 -2.25 15.82
CA GLY A 10 -18.08 -1.04 15.85
C GLY A 10 -16.64 -1.23 15.35
N GLY A 11 -16.20 -2.48 15.17
CA GLY A 11 -14.85 -2.84 14.69
C GLY A 11 -14.75 -3.05 13.17
N PRO A 12 -13.70 -3.74 12.67
CA PRO A 12 -13.42 -3.98 11.24
C PRO A 12 -14.60 -4.46 10.39
N ALA A 13 -15.60 -5.09 11.00
CA ALA A 13 -16.82 -5.59 10.37
C ALA A 13 -17.80 -4.50 9.89
N LEU A 14 -17.66 -3.24 10.33
CA LEU A 14 -18.48 -2.10 9.87
C LEU A 14 -17.71 -1.13 8.96
N ALA A 15 -16.41 -1.34 8.75
CA ALA A 15 -15.63 -0.49 7.86
C ALA A 15 -16.01 -0.79 6.40
N LYS A 16 -16.20 0.26 5.60
CA LYS A 16 -16.24 0.10 4.14
C LYS A 16 -14.96 -0.62 3.69
N PRO A 17 -15.02 -1.46 2.64
CA PRO A 17 -13.83 -2.05 2.07
C PRO A 17 -12.80 -0.96 1.73
N MET A 18 -11.53 -1.22 2.01
CA MET A 18 -10.46 -0.29 1.75
C MET A 18 -10.05 -0.36 0.28
N VAL A 19 -10.46 0.62 -0.51
CA VAL A 19 -10.04 0.78 -1.90
C VAL A 19 -8.94 1.85 -1.98
N ILE A 20 -7.76 1.44 -2.45
CA ILE A 20 -6.62 2.32 -2.72
C ILE A 20 -6.43 2.40 -4.23
N ALA A 21 -6.76 3.54 -4.83
CA ALA A 21 -6.54 3.78 -6.26
C ALA A 21 -5.22 4.52 -6.47
N ILE A 22 -4.35 4.00 -7.34
CA ILE A 22 -3.04 4.57 -7.65
C ILE A 22 -2.91 4.82 -9.15
N ASP A 23 -2.91 6.10 -9.53
CA ASP A 23 -2.63 6.57 -10.88
C ASP A 23 -1.24 7.19 -10.98
N GLY A 24 -0.80 7.46 -12.21
CA GLY A 24 0.50 8.09 -12.48
C GLY A 24 1.07 7.71 -13.84
N PRO A 25 2.16 8.37 -14.29
CA PRO A 25 2.75 8.10 -15.59
C PRO A 25 3.44 6.74 -15.66
N ALA A 26 3.76 6.29 -16.87
CA ALA A 26 4.54 5.08 -17.07
C ALA A 26 5.95 5.27 -16.48
N GLY A 27 6.47 4.24 -15.78
CA GLY A 27 7.80 4.30 -15.16
C GLY A 27 7.85 4.92 -13.76
N ALA A 28 6.74 5.45 -13.23
CA ALA A 28 6.68 6.01 -11.87
C ALA A 28 6.82 4.96 -10.73
N GLY A 29 6.98 3.67 -11.04
CA GLY A 29 7.12 2.60 -10.04
C GLY A 29 5.80 2.04 -9.51
N LYS A 30 4.65 2.45 -10.09
CA LYS A 30 3.31 2.05 -9.67
C LYS A 30 3.14 0.53 -9.45
N SER A 31 3.47 -0.31 -10.42
CA SER A 31 3.29 -1.78 -10.29
C SER A 31 4.15 -2.42 -9.21
N THR A 32 5.29 -1.83 -8.92
CA THR A 32 6.18 -2.31 -7.86
C THR A 32 5.64 -1.88 -6.49
N VAL A 33 5.23 -0.61 -6.36
CA VAL A 33 4.63 -0.04 -5.15
C VAL A 33 3.32 -0.73 -4.79
N THR A 34 2.38 -0.80 -5.74
CA THR A 34 1.04 -1.39 -5.53
C THR A 34 1.09 -2.86 -5.15
N ARG A 35 1.96 -3.65 -5.79
CA ARG A 35 2.15 -5.06 -5.47
C ARG A 35 2.73 -5.25 -4.07
N LEU A 36 3.74 -4.46 -3.69
CA LEU A 36 4.30 -4.55 -2.34
C LEU A 36 3.28 -4.07 -1.28
N LEU A 37 2.56 -2.99 -1.57
CA LEU A 37 1.50 -2.46 -0.72
C LEU A 37 0.38 -3.49 -0.47
N ALA A 38 -0.14 -4.10 -1.54
CA ALA A 38 -1.17 -5.13 -1.44
C ALA A 38 -0.71 -6.33 -0.60
N ARG A 39 0.55 -6.77 -0.77
CA ARG A 39 1.16 -7.82 0.06
C ARG A 39 1.26 -7.42 1.52
N ARG A 40 1.73 -6.20 1.82
CA ARG A 40 1.89 -5.71 3.20
C ARG A 40 0.56 -5.51 3.92
N LEU A 41 -0.47 -5.09 3.20
CA LEU A 41 -1.81 -4.91 3.74
C LEU A 41 -2.65 -6.20 3.73
N ASN A 42 -2.19 -7.23 3.02
CA ASN A 42 -2.94 -8.46 2.75
C ASN A 42 -4.31 -8.19 2.11
N ILE A 43 -4.29 -7.38 1.04
CA ILE A 43 -5.48 -6.98 0.26
C ILE A 43 -5.27 -7.31 -1.22
N LEU A 44 -6.33 -7.28 -2.02
CA LEU A 44 -6.24 -7.63 -3.44
C LEU A 44 -5.39 -6.62 -4.22
N TYR A 45 -4.73 -7.10 -5.27
CA TYR A 45 -4.00 -6.26 -6.23
C TYR A 45 -4.66 -6.37 -7.60
N LEU A 46 -5.07 -5.23 -8.17
CA LEU A 46 -5.66 -5.17 -9.51
C LEU A 46 -4.77 -4.35 -10.45
N ASP A 47 -4.11 -5.04 -11.39
CA ASP A 47 -3.38 -4.44 -12.51
C ASP A 47 -4.35 -4.22 -13.68
N THR A 48 -4.97 -3.05 -13.75
CA THR A 48 -5.94 -2.74 -14.82
C THR A 48 -5.28 -2.80 -16.20
N GLY A 49 -3.97 -2.47 -16.29
CA GLY A 49 -3.19 -2.54 -17.51
C GLY A 49 -3.01 -3.96 -18.05
N ALA A 50 -2.97 -4.97 -17.18
CA ALA A 50 -2.94 -6.37 -17.59
C ALA A 50 -4.22 -6.78 -18.35
N MET A 51 -5.38 -6.24 -17.98
CA MET A 51 -6.65 -6.54 -18.67
C MET A 51 -6.67 -5.96 -20.09
N TYR A 52 -6.20 -4.72 -20.26
CA TYR A 52 -6.04 -4.12 -21.60
C TYR A 52 -5.09 -4.94 -22.47
N ARG A 53 -3.96 -5.40 -21.90
CA ARG A 53 -2.99 -6.24 -22.61
C ARG A 53 -3.54 -7.62 -22.95
N ALA A 54 -4.34 -8.22 -22.08
CA ALA A 54 -5.03 -9.48 -22.34
C ALA A 54 -5.99 -9.35 -23.52
N ALA A 55 -6.80 -8.29 -23.54
CA ALA A 55 -7.66 -7.97 -24.68
C ALA A 55 -6.85 -7.77 -25.98
N THR A 56 -5.70 -7.09 -25.90
CA THR A 56 -4.78 -6.92 -27.04
C THR A 56 -4.22 -8.25 -27.56
N VAL A 57 -3.84 -9.16 -26.67
CA VAL A 57 -3.45 -10.53 -27.04
C VAL A 57 -4.60 -11.22 -27.78
N GLY A 58 -5.82 -11.12 -27.24
CA GLY A 58 -7.00 -11.72 -27.83
C GLY A 58 -7.27 -11.24 -29.26
N ILE A 59 -7.20 -9.94 -29.53
CA ILE A 59 -7.44 -9.43 -30.89
C ILE A 59 -6.34 -9.87 -31.86
N ILE A 60 -5.08 -9.95 -31.42
CA ILE A 60 -3.97 -10.42 -32.25
C ILE A 60 -4.13 -11.91 -32.60
N ASP A 61 -4.46 -12.73 -31.60
CA ASP A 61 -4.61 -14.18 -31.77
C ASP A 61 -5.82 -14.55 -32.63
N SER A 62 -6.87 -13.73 -32.60
CA SER A 62 -8.10 -13.98 -33.36
C SER A 62 -7.97 -13.74 -34.87
N GLY A 63 -6.97 -12.98 -35.31
CA GLY A 63 -6.78 -12.62 -36.72
C GLY A 63 -7.86 -11.69 -37.30
N ILE A 64 -8.69 -11.05 -36.47
CA ILE A 64 -9.67 -10.04 -36.92
C ILE A 64 -8.99 -8.83 -37.57
N ASP A 65 -9.74 -8.00 -38.30
CA ASP A 65 -9.22 -6.72 -38.77
C ASP A 65 -9.04 -5.77 -37.57
N ARG A 66 -7.77 -5.53 -37.21
CA ARG A 66 -7.39 -4.68 -36.07
C ARG A 66 -7.47 -3.19 -36.40
N GLU A 67 -7.64 -2.82 -37.67
CA GLU A 67 -7.89 -1.44 -38.08
C GLU A 67 -9.38 -1.08 -37.98
N ASP A 68 -10.27 -2.07 -38.00
CA ASP A 68 -11.70 -1.86 -37.75
C ASP A 68 -11.98 -1.76 -36.24
N ALA A 69 -12.12 -0.52 -35.77
CA ALA A 69 -12.45 -0.24 -34.37
C ALA A 69 -13.80 -0.86 -33.92
N ILE A 70 -14.77 -1.05 -34.82
CA ILE A 70 -16.05 -1.69 -34.49
C ILE A 70 -15.85 -3.20 -34.30
N GLU A 71 -15.06 -3.82 -35.18
CA GLU A 71 -14.75 -5.24 -35.06
C GLU A 71 -13.96 -5.55 -33.78
N VAL A 72 -12.94 -4.74 -33.49
CA VAL A 72 -12.16 -4.81 -32.22
C VAL A 72 -13.09 -4.69 -31.00
N ALA A 73 -13.98 -3.70 -31.00
CA ALA A 73 -14.93 -3.49 -29.91
C ALA A 73 -15.87 -4.69 -29.70
N ARG A 74 -16.42 -5.22 -30.79
CA ARG A 74 -17.31 -6.40 -30.77
C ARG A 74 -16.58 -7.62 -30.21
N TYR A 75 -15.33 -7.83 -30.62
CA TYR A 75 -14.51 -8.93 -30.11
C TYR A 75 -14.28 -8.80 -28.60
N VAL A 76 -13.76 -7.65 -28.14
CA VAL A 76 -13.41 -7.43 -26.73
C VAL A 76 -14.64 -7.48 -25.82
N SER A 77 -15.77 -6.94 -26.26
CA SER A 77 -17.02 -6.92 -25.47
C SER A 77 -17.61 -8.31 -25.24
N ALA A 78 -17.21 -9.30 -26.05
CA ALA A 78 -17.64 -10.69 -25.92
C ALA A 78 -16.68 -11.57 -25.10
N ARG A 79 -15.62 -10.98 -24.51
CA ARG A 79 -14.64 -11.68 -23.67
C ARG A 79 -14.92 -11.46 -22.19
N HIS A 80 -14.68 -12.50 -21.40
CA HIS A 80 -14.57 -12.42 -19.95
C HIS A 80 -13.09 -12.33 -19.57
N ILE A 81 -12.69 -11.29 -18.83
CA ILE A 81 -11.31 -11.10 -18.38
C ILE A 81 -11.31 -10.96 -16.86
N ASP A 82 -10.51 -11.78 -16.20
CA ASP A 82 -10.40 -11.89 -14.74
C ASP A 82 -8.94 -12.16 -14.34
N PHE A 83 -8.70 -12.45 -13.06
CA PHE A 83 -7.43 -12.87 -12.50
C PHE A 83 -7.59 -14.20 -11.74
N ASP A 84 -6.57 -15.05 -11.81
CA ASP A 84 -6.51 -16.27 -10.99
C ASP A 84 -6.06 -15.97 -9.54
N GLU A 85 -6.00 -17.02 -8.71
CA GLU A 85 -5.54 -16.94 -7.32
C GLU A 85 -4.08 -16.48 -7.16
N HIS A 86 -3.29 -16.54 -8.22
CA HIS A 86 -1.91 -16.09 -8.26
C HIS A 86 -1.77 -14.66 -8.81
N GLY A 87 -2.89 -14.02 -9.17
CA GLY A 87 -2.94 -12.68 -9.76
C GLY A 87 -2.50 -12.64 -11.23
N MET A 88 -2.55 -13.77 -11.93
CA MET A 88 -2.32 -13.85 -13.37
C MET A 88 -3.61 -13.57 -14.12
N VAL A 89 -3.52 -12.85 -15.24
CA VAL A 89 -4.71 -12.50 -16.03
C VAL A 89 -5.24 -13.72 -16.78
N VAL A 90 -6.55 -13.90 -16.72
CA VAL A 90 -7.31 -14.99 -17.35
C VAL A 90 -8.28 -14.38 -18.35
N MET A 91 -8.31 -14.91 -19.58
CA MET A 91 -9.28 -14.51 -20.60
C MET A 91 -10.04 -15.75 -21.06
N ASP A 92 -11.37 -15.74 -20.94
CA ASP A 92 -12.26 -16.86 -21.28
C ASP A 92 -11.80 -18.21 -20.68
N GLY A 93 -11.32 -18.17 -19.44
CA GLY A 93 -10.82 -19.35 -18.70
C GLY A 93 -9.37 -19.74 -19.01
N GLN A 94 -8.70 -19.08 -19.95
CA GLN A 94 -7.29 -19.33 -20.27
C GLN A 94 -6.37 -18.33 -19.57
N VAL A 95 -5.43 -18.85 -18.76
CA VAL A 95 -4.35 -18.06 -18.15
C VAL A 95 -3.38 -17.55 -19.23
N LEU A 96 -3.09 -16.26 -19.22
CA LEU A 96 -2.11 -15.67 -20.13
C LEU A 96 -0.76 -15.44 -19.42
N ALA A 97 0.32 -15.90 -20.05
CA ALA A 97 1.67 -15.74 -19.51
C ALA A 97 2.05 -14.25 -19.35
N LYS A 98 2.71 -13.93 -18.24
CA LYS A 98 3.05 -12.56 -17.85
C LYS A 98 3.99 -11.90 -18.86
N GLU A 99 4.93 -12.68 -19.38
CA GLU A 99 5.94 -12.29 -20.36
C GLU A 99 5.26 -11.95 -21.69
N ARG A 100 4.23 -12.72 -22.07
CA ARG A 100 3.47 -12.54 -23.30
C ARG A 100 2.72 -11.22 -23.31
N ILE A 101 1.88 -10.98 -22.31
CA ILE A 101 1.06 -9.75 -22.22
C ILE A 101 1.93 -8.48 -22.07
N ARG A 102 3.17 -8.62 -21.58
CA ARG A 102 4.13 -7.52 -21.40
C ARG A 102 5.14 -7.38 -22.54
N SER A 103 5.07 -8.23 -23.56
CA SER A 103 6.00 -8.18 -24.68
C SER A 103 5.96 -6.83 -25.44
N PRO A 104 7.06 -6.46 -26.12
CA PRO A 104 7.09 -5.25 -26.97
C PRO A 104 5.98 -5.25 -28.03
N ALA A 105 5.72 -6.40 -28.66
CA ALA A 105 4.66 -6.56 -29.65
C ALA A 105 3.27 -6.21 -29.11
N ILE A 106 2.91 -6.71 -27.92
CA ILE A 106 1.63 -6.35 -27.27
C ILE A 106 1.62 -4.88 -26.85
N THR A 107 2.75 -4.36 -26.37
CA THR A 107 2.86 -2.95 -25.96
C THR A 107 2.67 -2.00 -27.15
N ALA A 108 3.11 -2.37 -28.35
CA ALA A 108 2.94 -1.58 -29.57
C ALA A 108 1.48 -1.53 -30.05
N GLU A 109 0.66 -2.53 -29.71
CA GLU A 109 -0.71 -2.69 -30.21
C GLU A 109 -1.79 -2.33 -29.18
N ILE A 110 -1.41 -2.09 -27.92
CA ILE A 110 -2.36 -1.83 -26.82
C ILE A 110 -3.27 -0.62 -27.06
N TRP A 111 -2.80 0.37 -27.83
CA TRP A 111 -3.55 1.59 -28.12
C TRP A 111 -4.86 1.30 -28.86
N ARG A 112 -4.94 0.23 -29.66
CA ARG A 112 -6.16 -0.16 -30.38
C ARG A 112 -7.32 -0.50 -29.45
N VAL A 113 -7.00 -1.05 -28.29
CA VAL A 113 -7.98 -1.33 -27.23
C VAL A 113 -8.14 -0.11 -26.33
N ALA A 114 -7.03 0.51 -25.92
CA ALA A 114 -7.03 1.58 -24.93
C ALA A 114 -7.65 2.90 -25.44
N ASN A 115 -7.62 3.17 -26.75
CA ASN A 115 -8.24 4.34 -27.38
C ASN A 115 -9.67 4.06 -27.89
N ASN A 116 -10.15 2.81 -27.82
CA ASN A 116 -11.49 2.45 -28.28
C ASN A 116 -12.50 2.58 -27.13
N ALA A 117 -13.42 3.54 -27.23
CA ALA A 117 -14.40 3.85 -26.18
C ALA A 117 -15.25 2.64 -25.76
N ARG A 118 -15.70 1.81 -26.71
CA ARG A 118 -16.52 0.63 -26.41
C ARG A 118 -15.71 -0.47 -25.71
N CYS A 119 -14.46 -0.68 -26.12
CA CYS A 119 -13.55 -1.59 -25.39
C CYS A 119 -13.36 -1.12 -23.95
N ARG A 120 -13.10 0.18 -23.75
CA ARG A 120 -12.91 0.76 -22.42
C ARG A 120 -14.16 0.63 -21.56
N GLU A 121 -15.33 0.93 -22.09
CA GLU A 121 -16.60 0.81 -21.37
C GLU A 121 -16.77 -0.60 -20.78
N HIS A 122 -16.55 -1.64 -21.60
CA HIS A 122 -16.62 -3.03 -21.13
C HIS A 122 -15.53 -3.36 -20.11
N LEU A 123 -14.28 -3.00 -20.36
CA LEU A 123 -13.16 -3.29 -19.45
C LEU A 123 -13.30 -2.56 -18.11
N VAL A 124 -13.76 -1.31 -18.11
CA VAL A 124 -14.04 -0.54 -16.89
C VAL A 124 -15.19 -1.18 -16.10
N ARG A 125 -16.22 -1.68 -16.77
CA ARG A 125 -17.29 -2.43 -16.09
C ARG A 125 -16.73 -3.65 -15.37
N LEU A 126 -15.93 -4.48 -16.05
CA LEU A 126 -15.28 -5.64 -15.43
C LEU A 126 -14.37 -5.22 -14.25
N GLN A 127 -13.61 -4.14 -14.38
CA GLN A 127 -12.76 -3.62 -13.30
C GLN A 127 -13.58 -3.20 -12.08
N LYS A 128 -14.71 -2.51 -12.29
CA LYS A 128 -15.62 -2.13 -11.21
C LYS A 128 -16.21 -3.34 -10.51
N ASP A 129 -16.61 -4.35 -11.26
CA ASP A 129 -17.14 -5.62 -10.73
C ASP A 129 -16.08 -6.35 -9.87
N LEU A 130 -14.80 -6.30 -10.28
CA LEU A 130 -13.69 -6.91 -9.52
C LEU A 130 -13.35 -6.19 -8.22
N VAL A 131 -13.56 -4.88 -8.16
CA VAL A 131 -13.28 -4.02 -6.98
C VAL A 131 -14.43 -4.06 -5.98
N ALA A 132 -15.67 -4.23 -6.45
CA ALA A 132 -16.88 -4.10 -5.65
C ALA A 132 -16.86 -4.98 -4.38
N GLY A 133 -16.97 -4.33 -3.22
CA GLY A 133 -17.11 -5.02 -1.93
C GLY A 133 -15.81 -5.61 -1.36
N ARG A 134 -14.64 -5.31 -1.93
CA ARG A 134 -13.36 -5.94 -1.56
C ARG A 134 -12.32 -4.93 -1.10
N ASP A 135 -11.46 -5.34 -0.17
CA ASP A 135 -10.24 -4.60 0.16
C ASP A 135 -9.26 -4.77 -1.02
N VAL A 136 -8.86 -3.69 -1.70
CA VAL A 136 -8.10 -3.76 -2.96
C VAL A 136 -7.24 -2.53 -3.22
N VAL A 137 -6.04 -2.74 -3.77
CA VAL A 137 -5.21 -1.73 -4.42
C VAL A 137 -5.38 -1.84 -5.92
N VAL A 138 -5.82 -0.76 -6.56
CA VAL A 138 -6.04 -0.68 -8.01
C VAL A 138 -4.98 0.22 -8.62
N GLU A 139 -4.25 -0.30 -9.60
CA GLU A 139 -3.27 0.48 -10.38
C GLU A 139 -3.84 0.83 -11.75
N GLY A 140 -3.70 2.09 -12.17
CA GLY A 140 -4.14 2.51 -13.51
C GLY A 140 -3.56 3.84 -13.98
N ARG A 141 -4.28 4.44 -14.93
CA ARG A 141 -4.11 5.85 -15.35
C ARG A 141 -5.32 6.70 -15.00
N ASP A 142 -6.49 6.07 -14.90
CA ASP A 142 -7.77 6.64 -14.54
C ASP A 142 -8.47 5.79 -13.46
N ALA A 143 -7.69 5.10 -12.62
CA ALA A 143 -8.21 4.34 -11.50
C ALA A 143 -8.89 5.26 -10.47
N THR A 144 -8.32 6.43 -10.22
CA THR A 144 -8.81 7.42 -9.23
C THR A 144 -10.03 8.20 -9.72
N THR A 145 -10.26 8.28 -11.04
CA THR A 145 -11.29 9.13 -11.65
C THR A 145 -12.44 8.32 -12.27
N VAL A 146 -12.16 7.17 -12.89
CA VAL A 146 -13.16 6.40 -13.66
C VAL A 146 -13.54 5.11 -12.97
N ILE A 147 -12.55 4.34 -12.51
CA ILE A 147 -12.77 2.99 -11.96
C ILE A 147 -13.24 3.09 -10.50
N CYS A 148 -12.50 3.83 -9.69
CA CYS A 148 -12.73 3.98 -8.25
C CYS A 148 -12.83 5.48 -7.84
N PRO A 149 -13.81 6.24 -8.38
CA PRO A 149 -14.00 7.65 -8.02
C PRO A 149 -14.34 7.85 -6.53
N ASP A 150 -14.81 6.82 -5.84
CA ASP A 150 -15.13 6.84 -4.41
C ASP A 150 -14.10 6.08 -3.55
N ALA A 151 -12.89 5.84 -4.07
CA ALA A 151 -11.81 5.19 -3.34
C ALA A 151 -11.51 5.91 -2.02
N GLN A 152 -11.30 5.15 -0.94
CA GLN A 152 -11.00 5.69 0.38
C GLN A 152 -9.65 6.43 0.39
N LEU A 153 -8.72 5.98 -0.44
CA LEU A 153 -7.45 6.62 -0.71
C LEU A 153 -7.17 6.66 -2.21
N LYS A 154 -6.90 7.86 -2.72
CA LYS A 154 -6.43 8.09 -4.08
C LYS A 154 -5.03 8.63 -4.03
N ILE A 155 -4.13 8.02 -4.79
CA ILE A 155 -2.73 8.41 -4.92
C ILE A 155 -2.46 8.73 -6.37
N PHE A 156 -1.79 9.85 -6.62
CA PHE A 156 -1.10 10.08 -7.88
C PHE A 156 0.40 9.91 -7.64
N LEU A 157 0.95 8.81 -8.11
CA LEU A 157 2.35 8.44 -7.95
C LEU A 157 3.16 8.96 -9.13
N ASP A 158 4.13 9.83 -8.86
CA ASP A 158 4.92 10.49 -9.89
C ASP A 158 6.43 10.32 -9.67
N ALA A 159 7.18 10.56 -10.74
CA ALA A 159 8.63 10.64 -10.75
C ALA A 159 9.06 11.55 -11.91
N SER A 160 10.15 12.28 -11.74
CA SER A 160 10.70 13.10 -12.82
C SER A 160 10.99 12.24 -14.06
N ALA A 161 10.92 12.86 -15.25
CA ALA A 161 11.22 12.15 -16.49
C ALA A 161 12.65 11.58 -16.47
N GLU A 162 13.57 12.31 -15.83
CA GLU A 162 14.96 11.95 -15.59
C GLU A 162 15.07 10.72 -14.70
N GLU A 163 14.35 10.68 -13.58
CA GLU A 163 14.34 9.53 -12.68
C GLU A 163 13.72 8.29 -13.35
N ARG A 164 12.62 8.46 -14.08
CA ARG A 164 11.99 7.38 -14.84
C ARG A 164 12.90 6.86 -15.95
N ALA A 165 13.64 7.75 -16.62
CA ALA A 165 14.64 7.37 -17.61
C ALA A 165 15.79 6.58 -16.97
N ARG A 166 16.33 7.00 -15.82
CA ARG A 166 17.35 6.26 -15.08
C ARG A 166 16.89 4.85 -14.71
N ARG A 167 15.67 4.72 -14.15
CA ARG A 167 15.06 3.43 -13.80
C ARG A 167 14.95 2.52 -15.03
N ARG A 168 14.40 3.05 -16.13
CA ARG A 168 14.25 2.32 -17.40
C ARG A 168 15.59 1.85 -17.97
N LEU A 169 16.61 2.69 -17.90
CA LEU A 169 17.97 2.38 -18.34
C LEU A 169 18.66 1.36 -17.43
N GLY A 170 18.32 1.31 -16.14
CA GLY A 170 18.76 0.28 -15.20
C GLY A 170 18.18 -1.11 -15.50
N GLU A 171 16.97 -1.15 -16.03
CA GLU A 171 16.28 -2.38 -16.47
C GLU A 171 16.55 -2.73 -17.95
N TRP A 172 17.45 -2.01 -18.63
CA TRP A 172 17.69 -2.21 -20.06
C TRP A 172 18.33 -3.57 -20.35
N PRO A 173 17.87 -4.32 -21.36
CA PRO A 173 18.46 -5.60 -21.71
C PRO A 173 19.96 -5.46 -22.05
N ALA A 174 20.80 -6.31 -21.46
CA ALA A 174 22.25 -6.26 -21.67
C ALA A 174 22.68 -6.60 -23.11
N ASN A 175 21.78 -7.21 -23.89
CA ASN A 175 21.97 -7.65 -25.26
C ASN A 175 21.45 -6.64 -26.31
N GLU A 176 20.93 -5.48 -25.89
CA GLU A 176 20.40 -4.45 -26.78
C GLU A 176 21.23 -3.16 -26.70
N ALA A 177 21.30 -2.43 -27.81
CA ALA A 177 21.92 -1.10 -27.83
C ALA A 177 21.17 -0.18 -26.86
N LYS A 178 21.88 0.35 -25.86
CA LYS A 178 21.30 1.19 -24.81
C LYS A 178 21.20 2.64 -25.28
N PRO A 179 20.01 3.27 -25.26
CA PRO A 179 19.87 4.68 -25.60
C PRO A 179 20.56 5.56 -24.54
N THR A 180 20.87 6.79 -24.93
CA THR A 180 21.37 7.81 -24.00
C THR A 180 20.27 8.24 -23.02
N LEU A 181 20.67 8.85 -21.90
CA LEU A 181 19.72 9.38 -20.93
C LEU A 181 18.78 10.41 -21.57
N ASP A 182 19.32 11.31 -22.40
CA ASP A 182 18.55 12.38 -23.03
C ASP A 182 17.53 11.84 -24.03
N GLU A 183 17.89 10.86 -24.86
CA GLU A 183 16.95 10.18 -25.77
C GLU A 183 15.82 9.50 -25.02
N MET A 184 16.13 8.83 -23.90
CA MET A 184 15.12 8.18 -23.06
C MET A 184 14.19 9.20 -22.39
N VAL A 185 14.74 10.31 -21.88
CA VAL A 185 13.94 11.40 -21.30
C VAL A 185 13.01 12.00 -22.35
N HIS A 186 13.49 12.25 -23.56
CA HIS A 186 12.66 12.80 -24.64
C HIS A 186 11.51 11.84 -24.99
N THR A 187 11.82 10.55 -25.19
CA THR A 187 10.83 9.51 -25.46
C THR A 187 9.76 9.42 -24.36
N ILE A 188 10.17 9.53 -23.10
CA ILE A 188 9.27 9.51 -21.95
C ILE A 188 8.35 10.74 -21.95
N ARG A 189 8.89 11.94 -22.18
CA ARG A 189 8.11 13.19 -22.21
C ARG A 189 7.09 13.20 -23.35
N ASP A 190 7.47 12.73 -24.53
CA ASP A 190 6.57 12.63 -25.67
C ASP A 190 5.40 11.68 -25.36
N ARG A 191 5.71 10.53 -24.76
CA ARG A 191 4.69 9.57 -24.34
C ARG A 191 3.76 10.14 -23.29
N ASP A 192 4.28 10.84 -22.29
CA ASP A 192 3.45 11.46 -21.24
C ASP A 192 2.53 12.53 -21.84
N GLY A 193 3.05 13.34 -22.78
CA GLY A 193 2.25 14.33 -23.50
C GLY A 193 1.10 13.70 -24.29
N LEU A 194 1.33 12.54 -24.92
CA LEU A 194 0.28 11.77 -25.59
C LEU A 194 -0.73 11.17 -24.61
N ASP A 195 -0.26 10.63 -23.48
CA ASP A 195 -1.13 10.02 -22.46
C ASP A 195 -2.04 11.05 -21.77
N MET A 196 -1.57 12.28 -21.59
CA MET A 196 -2.35 13.39 -21.01
C MET A 196 -3.37 13.97 -22.00
N LYS A 197 -3.07 13.96 -23.31
CA LYS A 197 -3.93 14.51 -24.36
C LYS A 197 -4.94 13.51 -24.93
N ARG A 198 -5.00 12.28 -24.42
CA ARG A 198 -5.98 11.28 -24.89
C ARG A 198 -7.41 11.79 -24.71
N GLU A 199 -8.23 11.62 -25.76
CA GLU A 199 -9.66 11.95 -25.70
C GLU A 199 -10.43 11.07 -24.71
N VAL A 200 -10.00 9.82 -24.52
CA VAL A 200 -10.66 8.86 -23.62
C VAL A 200 -9.67 8.31 -22.59
N GLY A 201 -10.01 8.47 -21.31
CA GLY A 201 -9.16 8.08 -20.19
C GLY A 201 -7.81 8.81 -20.12
N PRO A 202 -7.78 10.17 -20.22
CA PRO A 202 -6.55 10.92 -20.04
C PRO A 202 -5.96 10.67 -18.65
N LEU A 203 -4.63 10.71 -18.56
CA LEU A 203 -3.97 10.73 -17.26
C LEU A 203 -4.28 12.06 -16.57
N THR A 204 -5.14 12.02 -15.55
CA THR A 204 -5.58 13.20 -14.80
C THR A 204 -5.42 12.94 -13.31
N ILE A 205 -4.98 13.97 -12.57
CA ILE A 205 -4.90 13.93 -11.11
C ILE A 205 -6.29 14.29 -10.58
N SER A 206 -6.91 13.43 -9.76
CA SER A 206 -8.16 13.80 -9.09
C SER A 206 -7.88 14.84 -8.01
N ASP A 207 -8.83 15.76 -7.78
CA ASP A 207 -8.66 16.88 -6.83
C ASP A 207 -8.35 16.43 -5.39
N ASP A 208 -8.81 15.22 -5.03
CA ASP A 208 -8.64 14.60 -3.72
C ASP A 208 -7.51 13.56 -3.67
N ALA A 209 -6.73 13.40 -4.75
CA ALA A 209 -5.58 12.51 -4.77
C ALA A 209 -4.38 13.10 -4.03
N VAL A 210 -3.73 12.26 -3.22
CA VAL A 210 -2.43 12.59 -2.64
C VAL A 210 -1.38 12.48 -3.73
N TYR A 211 -0.75 13.59 -4.07
CA TYR A 211 0.38 13.62 -5.00
C TYR A 211 1.67 13.16 -4.31
N LEU A 212 2.32 12.12 -4.85
CA LEU A 212 3.53 11.52 -4.30
C LEU A 212 4.64 11.49 -5.35
N LEU A 213 5.59 12.42 -5.25
CA LEU A 213 6.86 12.33 -5.98
C LEU A 213 7.75 11.26 -5.34
N THR A 214 8.33 10.37 -6.15
CA THR A 214 9.14 9.22 -5.70
C THR A 214 10.63 9.34 -6.02
N ASP A 215 11.08 10.50 -6.48
CA ASP A 215 12.48 10.77 -6.79
C ASP A 215 13.36 10.57 -5.56
N GLY A 216 14.44 9.81 -5.72
CA GLY A 216 15.41 9.54 -4.64
C GLY A 216 14.89 8.73 -3.46
N GLN A 217 13.64 8.27 -3.47
CA GLN A 217 13.05 7.48 -2.39
C GLN A 217 13.20 5.98 -2.66
N HIS A 218 13.48 5.23 -1.61
CA HIS A 218 13.40 3.77 -1.65
C HIS A 218 11.95 3.29 -1.70
N LEU A 219 11.75 2.11 -2.27
CA LEU A 219 10.42 1.48 -2.40
C LEU A 219 9.71 1.33 -1.05
N SER A 220 10.44 0.97 0.01
CA SER A 220 9.89 0.83 1.36
C SER A 220 9.34 2.13 1.92
N GLU A 221 10.01 3.26 1.67
CA GLU A 221 9.57 4.59 2.10
C GLU A 221 8.27 5.00 1.41
N VAL A 222 8.18 4.80 0.10
CA VAL A 222 6.96 5.11 -0.68
C VAL A 222 5.79 4.28 -0.18
N VAL A 223 6.00 2.98 0.05
CA VAL A 223 4.97 2.08 0.57
C VAL A 223 4.58 2.45 2.00
N ALA A 224 5.53 2.80 2.87
CA ALA A 224 5.27 3.27 4.23
C ALA A 224 4.38 4.51 4.23
N ARG A 225 4.66 5.50 3.39
CA ARG A 225 3.81 6.71 3.27
C ARG A 225 2.39 6.37 2.84
N ILE A 226 2.23 5.51 1.83
CA ILE A 226 0.89 5.12 1.36
C ILE A 226 0.15 4.33 2.44
N MET A 227 0.82 3.42 3.15
CA MET A 227 0.25 2.72 4.31
C MET A 227 -0.15 3.70 5.41
N ALA A 228 0.65 4.73 5.68
CA ALA A 228 0.33 5.76 6.67
C ALA A 228 -0.94 6.54 6.31
N TYR A 229 -1.07 6.99 5.05
CA TYR A 229 -2.29 7.63 4.55
C TYR A 229 -3.50 6.69 4.60
N ALA A 230 -3.30 5.41 4.28
CA ALA A 230 -4.35 4.40 4.34
C ALA A 230 -4.88 4.24 5.78
N VAL A 231 -4.00 4.28 6.78
CA VAL A 231 -4.36 4.23 8.20
C VAL A 231 -5.07 5.48 8.67
N GLN A 232 -4.67 6.67 8.21
CA GLN A 232 -5.39 7.91 8.53
C GLN A 232 -6.85 7.85 8.06
N ARG A 233 -7.12 7.19 6.93
CA ARG A 233 -8.47 6.99 6.40
C ARG A 233 -9.20 5.83 7.07
N GLN A 234 -8.49 4.76 7.42
CA GLN A 234 -9.04 3.58 8.06
C GLN A 234 -8.07 3.02 9.12
N PRO A 235 -8.19 3.48 10.38
CA PRO A 235 -7.24 3.11 11.44
C PRO A 235 -7.12 1.60 11.70
N PHE A 236 -8.19 0.85 11.44
CA PHE A 236 -8.24 -0.60 11.66
C PHE A 236 -7.47 -1.42 10.61
N LEU A 237 -6.98 -0.79 9.54
CA LEU A 237 -6.34 -1.49 8.44
C LEU A 237 -5.07 -2.23 8.89
N LEU A 238 -4.20 -1.56 9.66
CA LEU A 238 -2.97 -2.18 10.16
C LEU A 238 -3.20 -3.13 11.33
N GLU A 239 -4.28 -2.98 12.10
CA GLU A 239 -4.59 -3.91 13.20
C GLU A 239 -4.69 -5.36 12.72
N LYS A 240 -5.22 -5.58 11.51
CA LYS A 240 -5.24 -6.91 10.88
C LYS A 240 -3.82 -7.41 10.59
N VAL A 241 -2.98 -6.53 10.03
CA VAL A 241 -1.59 -6.82 9.61
C VAL A 241 -0.70 -7.17 10.80
N VAL A 242 -0.85 -6.44 11.92
CA VAL A 242 -0.01 -6.60 13.11
C VAL A 242 -0.67 -7.40 14.23
N SER A 243 -1.76 -8.12 13.93
CA SER A 243 -2.56 -8.85 14.92
C SER A 243 -1.80 -9.94 15.71
N ASN A 244 -0.66 -10.40 15.20
CA ASN A 244 0.24 -11.33 15.89
C ASN A 244 1.30 -10.65 16.76
N GLN A 245 1.44 -9.32 16.67
CA GLN A 245 2.41 -8.51 17.41
C GLN A 245 1.72 -7.61 18.45
N LEU A 246 0.46 -7.26 18.20
CA LEU A 246 -0.24 -6.22 18.90
C LEU A 246 -1.72 -6.57 19.04
N VAL A 247 -2.22 -6.52 20.27
CA VAL A 247 -3.64 -6.56 20.58
C VAL A 247 -4.11 -5.15 20.88
N VAL A 248 -5.08 -4.68 20.10
CA VAL A 248 -5.69 -3.35 20.27
C VAL A 248 -7.05 -3.50 20.94
N GLY A 249 -7.29 -2.74 22.01
CA GLY A 249 -8.63 -2.62 22.57
C GLY A 249 -8.98 -1.17 22.89
N ARG A 250 -10.27 -0.92 23.04
CA ARG A 250 -10.84 0.43 23.10
C ARG A 250 -11.84 0.54 24.23
N SER A 251 -11.78 1.65 24.97
CA SER A 251 -12.77 1.95 26.00
C SER A 251 -14.04 2.53 25.38
N ARG A 252 -15.18 2.18 25.96
CA ARG A 252 -16.50 2.78 25.61
C ARG A 252 -16.78 4.05 26.42
N GLN A 253 -16.04 4.27 27.51
CA GLN A 253 -16.21 5.40 28.41
C GLN A 253 -14.93 6.25 28.42
N PRO A 254 -15.04 7.58 28.23
CA PRO A 254 -13.92 8.47 28.43
C PRO A 254 -13.35 8.34 29.85
N GLY A 255 -12.03 8.25 29.98
CA GLY A 255 -11.35 8.40 31.28
C GLY A 255 -11.15 7.14 32.12
N TYR A 256 -11.56 5.95 31.68
CA TYR A 256 -11.24 4.71 32.39
C TYR A 256 -10.58 3.69 31.47
N VAL A 257 -9.31 3.37 31.75
CA VAL A 257 -8.61 2.23 31.20
C VAL A 257 -8.48 1.22 32.34
N ARG A 258 -9.30 0.17 32.32
CA ARG A 258 -9.07 -0.98 33.19
C ARG A 258 -7.87 -1.74 32.61
N VAL A 259 -6.69 -1.53 33.18
CA VAL A 259 -5.53 -2.39 32.92
C VAL A 259 -5.98 -3.83 33.20
N ALA A 260 -5.69 -4.75 32.29
CA ALA A 260 -6.18 -6.12 32.40
C ALA A 260 -5.84 -6.69 33.78
N ASP A 261 -6.84 -7.22 34.50
CA ASP A 261 -6.60 -7.93 35.75
C ASP A 261 -5.78 -9.18 35.42
N GLY A 262 -4.50 -9.15 35.77
CA GLY A 262 -3.63 -10.31 35.65
C GLY A 262 -4.06 -11.37 36.66
N THR A 263 -4.81 -12.37 36.21
CA THR A 263 -4.75 -13.67 36.86
C THR A 263 -3.30 -14.16 36.71
N ASP A 264 -2.56 -14.15 37.82
CA ASP A 264 -1.23 -14.75 38.01
C ASP A 264 0.04 -13.91 37.71
N GLY A 265 0.00 -12.57 37.79
CA GLY A 265 1.24 -11.77 37.71
C GLY A 265 1.11 -10.34 38.23
N ALA A 266 2.08 -9.88 39.02
CA ALA A 266 2.12 -8.50 39.49
C ALA A 266 2.44 -7.56 38.32
N TRP A 267 1.48 -6.73 37.93
CA TRP A 267 1.70 -5.66 36.95
C TRP A 267 2.27 -4.42 37.64
N GLN A 268 3.25 -3.77 37.02
CA GLN A 268 3.74 -2.45 37.43
C GLN A 268 3.17 -1.40 36.48
N LEU A 269 2.50 -0.38 37.04
CA LEU A 269 1.95 0.74 36.29
C LEU A 269 2.87 1.96 36.44
N GLY A 270 3.29 2.51 35.31
CA GLY A 270 4.08 3.73 35.22
C GLY A 270 3.48 4.74 34.25
N LEU A 271 3.84 6.01 34.45
CA LEU A 271 3.68 7.05 33.44
C LEU A 271 5.04 7.31 32.81
N THR A 272 5.10 7.31 31.48
CA THR A 272 6.34 7.67 30.75
C THR A 272 6.21 9.07 30.18
N ASN A 273 7.12 9.94 30.59
CA ASN A 273 7.40 11.19 29.88
C ASN A 273 8.17 10.89 28.58
N PRO A 274 8.13 11.80 27.59
CA PRO A 274 8.86 11.62 26.33
C PRO A 274 10.36 11.50 26.61
N ASP A 275 10.94 10.38 26.20
CA ASP A 275 12.39 10.19 26.21
C ASP A 275 13.01 10.92 25.00
N PRO A 276 14.03 11.77 25.18
CA PRO A 276 14.72 12.42 24.07
C PRO A 276 15.24 11.49 22.97
N GLU A 277 15.59 10.24 23.31
CA GLU A 277 16.02 9.21 22.36
C GLU A 277 14.85 8.58 21.59
N ARG A 278 13.61 8.85 22.03
CA ARG A 278 12.36 8.35 21.45
C ARG A 278 11.54 9.47 20.77
N MET A 279 12.21 10.51 20.27
CA MET A 279 11.61 11.59 19.51
C MET A 279 11.69 11.34 17.98
N PRO A 280 10.80 11.94 17.18
CA PRO A 280 10.89 11.88 15.72
C PRO A 280 12.28 12.29 15.22
N GLY A 281 12.87 11.46 14.37
CA GLY A 281 14.21 11.69 13.81
C GLY A 281 15.37 11.31 14.72
N THR A 282 15.16 11.07 16.03
CA THR A 282 16.22 10.65 16.97
C THR A 282 16.26 9.15 17.21
N THR A 283 15.13 8.46 17.11
CA THR A 283 15.04 7.01 17.36
C THR A 283 15.88 6.19 16.38
N ARG A 284 16.72 5.31 16.92
CA ARG A 284 17.62 4.41 16.17
C ARG A 284 17.56 2.96 16.63
N THR A 285 16.85 2.68 17.71
CA THR A 285 16.76 1.35 18.32
C THR A 285 15.31 0.90 18.44
N ILE A 286 15.13 -0.41 18.51
CA ILE A 286 13.84 -1.06 18.74
C ILE A 286 14.01 -2.13 19.83
N THR A 287 12.97 -2.36 20.62
CA THR A 287 13.01 -3.26 21.78
C THR A 287 12.13 -4.48 21.55
N ARG A 288 12.56 -5.64 22.04
CA ARG A 288 11.80 -6.89 22.10
C ARG A 288 11.67 -7.35 23.55
N ASN A 289 10.44 -7.65 23.98
CA ASN A 289 10.15 -8.09 25.34
C ASN A 289 10.09 -9.62 25.42
N HIS A 290 10.79 -10.20 26.39
CA HIS A 290 10.73 -11.64 26.72
C HIS A 290 9.92 -11.89 27.99
N GLY A 291 9.19 -13.01 28.02
CA GLY A 291 8.47 -13.51 29.20
C GLY A 291 7.02 -13.05 29.33
N GLY A 292 6.76 -11.74 29.19
CA GLY A 292 5.44 -11.16 29.45
C GLY A 292 5.04 -9.99 28.55
N ARG A 293 3.83 -9.47 28.76
CA ARG A 293 3.20 -8.43 27.92
C ARG A 293 3.43 -7.04 28.47
N GLN A 294 3.51 -6.08 27.56
CA GLN A 294 3.53 -4.65 27.88
C GLN A 294 2.29 -4.00 27.27
N ALA A 295 1.60 -3.18 28.04
CA ALA A 295 0.39 -2.48 27.61
C ALA A 295 0.57 -0.98 27.74
N GLY A 296 0.23 -0.22 26.70
CA GLY A 296 0.35 1.23 26.67
C GLY A 296 -0.95 1.92 26.26
N SER A 297 -1.18 3.14 26.74
CA SER A 297 -2.24 4.04 26.27
C SER A 297 -1.74 5.48 26.19
N LEU A 298 -2.20 6.21 25.16
CA LEU A 298 -1.99 7.65 25.04
C LEU A 298 -2.97 8.39 25.96
N LEU A 299 -2.44 9.23 26.86
CA LEU A 299 -3.24 10.11 27.72
C LEU A 299 -3.32 11.54 27.18
N GLN A 300 -2.20 12.04 26.65
CA GLN A 300 -2.08 13.40 26.11
C GLN A 300 -0.99 13.46 25.05
N GLY A 301 -1.12 14.38 24.08
CA GLY A 301 -0.13 14.60 23.03
C GLY A 301 -0.27 13.64 21.86
N ALA A 302 0.85 13.25 21.25
CA ALA A 302 0.86 12.34 20.11
C ALA A 302 2.00 11.32 20.26
N ALA A 303 1.66 10.05 20.09
CA ALA A 303 2.62 8.96 20.08
C ALA A 303 2.37 8.06 18.88
N ILE A 304 3.44 7.47 18.35
CA ILE A 304 3.41 6.53 17.24
C ILE A 304 4.06 5.24 17.72
N LEU A 305 3.31 4.14 17.61
CA LEU A 305 3.80 2.81 17.91
C LEU A 305 4.36 2.21 16.62
N CYS A 306 5.66 1.95 16.60
CA CYS A 306 6.37 1.26 15.54
C CYS A 306 6.53 -0.21 15.92
N LEU A 307 6.28 -1.11 14.97
CA LEU A 307 6.41 -2.56 15.11
C LEU A 307 7.28 -3.10 13.98
N ALA A 308 8.10 -4.12 14.25
CA ALA A 308 9.00 -4.71 13.25
C ALA A 308 8.98 -6.24 13.25
N GLY A 309 7.83 -6.86 13.49
CA GLY A 309 7.65 -8.31 13.46
C GLY A 309 7.91 -8.99 14.79
N VAL A 310 7.76 -10.32 14.78
CA VAL A 310 8.08 -11.23 15.89
C VAL A 310 9.19 -12.16 15.41
N GLY A 311 10.17 -12.45 16.26
CA GLY A 311 11.28 -13.34 15.94
C GLY A 311 12.62 -12.76 16.37
N ASP A 312 13.72 -13.42 15.98
CA ASP A 312 15.06 -13.11 16.47
C ASP A 312 15.65 -11.82 15.94
N HIS A 313 15.12 -11.32 14.82
CA HIS A 313 15.57 -10.08 14.21
C HIS A 313 14.37 -9.23 13.77
N PRO A 314 14.47 -7.89 13.87
CA PRO A 314 13.44 -6.99 13.35
C PRO A 314 13.40 -7.04 11.82
N HIS A 315 12.21 -6.99 11.26
CA HIS A 315 11.93 -6.98 9.82
C HIS A 315 11.55 -5.58 9.33
N HIS A 316 10.57 -5.46 8.43
CA HIS A 316 10.05 -4.18 7.99
C HIS A 316 9.30 -3.46 9.11
N VAL A 317 9.45 -2.14 9.16
CA VAL A 317 8.76 -1.31 10.14
C VAL A 317 7.34 -1.03 9.65
N VAL A 318 6.38 -1.20 10.56
CA VAL A 318 5.00 -0.76 10.42
C VAL A 318 4.72 0.17 11.59
N ALA A 319 4.29 1.39 11.31
CA ALA A 319 3.97 2.35 12.34
C ALA A 319 2.49 2.73 12.31
N LEU A 320 1.90 2.94 13.48
CA LEU A 320 0.53 3.37 13.64
C LEU A 320 0.42 4.44 14.73
N PRO A 321 -0.45 5.46 14.56
CA PRO A 321 -0.66 6.45 15.59
C PRO A 321 -1.38 5.81 16.78
N MET A 322 -0.90 6.10 17.98
CA MET A 322 -1.63 5.79 19.20
C MET A 322 -2.83 6.74 19.31
N LEU A 323 -4.02 6.17 19.46
CA LEU A 323 -5.27 6.91 19.51
C LEU A 323 -5.72 7.09 20.97
N PRO A 324 -6.39 8.21 21.30
CA PRO A 324 -7.04 8.37 22.60
C PRO A 324 -8.01 7.21 22.90
N GLN A 325 -8.15 6.87 24.19
CA GLN A 325 -9.06 5.81 24.68
C GLN A 325 -8.79 4.41 24.10
N THR A 326 -7.62 4.20 23.51
CA THR A 326 -7.18 2.94 22.92
C THR A 326 -5.98 2.42 23.69
N TRP A 327 -6.03 1.15 24.10
CA TRP A 327 -4.89 0.45 24.67
C TRP A 327 -4.25 -0.48 23.66
N TYR A 328 -2.92 -0.54 23.75
CA TYR A 328 -2.03 -1.23 22.85
C TYR A 328 -1.27 -2.25 23.67
N VAL A 329 -1.62 -3.53 23.55
CA VAL A 329 -0.96 -4.63 24.26
C VAL A 329 0.02 -5.28 23.31
N ILE A 330 1.30 -5.04 23.53
CA ILE A 330 2.40 -5.59 22.75
C ILE A 330 2.61 -7.04 23.18
N GLU A 331 2.52 -7.95 22.22
CA GLU A 331 2.71 -9.38 22.46
C GLU A 331 4.20 -9.69 22.75
N PRO A 332 4.50 -10.71 23.57
CA PRO A 332 5.87 -11.11 23.84
C PRO A 332 6.60 -11.48 22.54
N GLY A 333 7.87 -11.08 22.43
CA GLY A 333 8.72 -11.33 21.26
C GLY A 333 8.51 -10.34 20.10
N ALA A 334 7.55 -9.41 20.18
CA ALA A 334 7.38 -8.37 19.18
C ALA A 334 8.43 -7.26 19.33
N TRP A 335 9.07 -6.92 18.20
CA TRP A 335 9.94 -5.75 18.10
C TRP A 335 9.09 -4.48 18.04
N HIS A 336 9.29 -3.56 18.96
CA HIS A 336 8.52 -2.33 19.05
C HIS A 336 9.35 -1.12 19.50
N ALA A 337 8.93 0.06 19.05
CA ALA A 337 9.43 1.35 19.52
C ALA A 337 8.26 2.32 19.63
N VAL A 338 8.24 3.15 20.67
CA VAL A 338 7.21 4.16 20.86
C VAL A 338 7.85 5.51 20.67
N ILE A 339 7.40 6.24 19.66
CA ILE A 339 7.93 7.54 19.29
C ILE A 339 6.95 8.60 19.78
N GLN A 340 7.44 9.55 20.59
CA GLN A 340 6.62 10.54 21.27
C GLN A 340 7.02 11.96 20.85
N VAL A 341 6.05 12.85 20.71
CA VAL A 341 6.32 14.29 20.55
C VAL A 341 6.42 14.98 21.90
N GLN A 342 6.98 16.19 21.92
CA GLN A 342 7.04 17.02 23.13
C GLN A 342 5.63 17.24 23.70
N GLY A 343 5.49 17.14 25.03
CA GLY A 343 4.20 17.26 25.72
C GLY A 343 3.32 16.01 25.69
N THR A 344 3.86 14.87 25.24
CA THR A 344 3.15 13.59 25.26
C THR A 344 3.20 12.92 26.62
N ILE A 345 2.08 12.32 27.03
CA ILE A 345 1.98 11.50 28.25
C ILE A 345 1.39 10.15 27.86
N CYS A 346 2.15 9.08 28.10
CA CYS A 346 1.68 7.70 27.94
C CYS A 346 1.65 7.00 29.30
N ALA A 347 0.64 6.17 29.53
CA ALA A 347 0.59 5.24 30.66
C ALA A 347 0.99 3.85 30.18
N TRP A 348 1.89 3.20 30.91
CA TRP A 348 2.40 1.85 30.61
C TRP A 348 2.20 0.92 31.78
N ALA A 349 1.69 -0.27 31.48
CA ALA A 349 1.62 -1.38 32.42
C ALA A 349 2.48 -2.53 31.89
N GLU A 350 3.34 -3.05 32.76
CA GLU A 350 4.27 -4.13 32.43
C GLU A 350 4.12 -5.28 33.40
N SER A 351 4.11 -6.51 32.90
CA SER A 351 4.17 -7.69 33.76
C SER A 351 5.54 -7.81 34.43
N SER A 352 5.58 -8.17 35.71
CA SER A 352 6.82 -8.49 36.41
C SER A 352 7.64 -9.55 35.66
N GLY A 353 8.96 -9.34 35.53
CA GLY A 353 9.88 -10.31 34.94
C GLY A 353 10.09 -10.19 33.43
N ILE A 354 9.60 -9.11 32.80
CA ILE A 354 10.00 -8.76 31.42
C ILE A 354 11.50 -8.56 31.37
N ARG A 355 12.13 -9.15 30.35
CA ARG A 355 13.50 -8.84 29.95
C ARG A 355 13.46 -8.19 28.58
N GLU A 356 14.09 -7.03 28.47
CA GLU A 356 14.18 -6.30 27.21
C GLU A 356 15.45 -6.67 26.46
N GLU A 357 15.32 -6.80 25.15
CA GLU A 357 16.41 -6.93 24.20
C GLU A 357 16.33 -5.77 23.22
N GLN A 358 17.44 -5.07 22.99
CA GLN A 358 17.50 -3.94 22.07
C GLN A 358 18.28 -4.31 20.82
N ALA A 359 17.78 -3.85 19.67
CA ALA A 359 18.47 -3.94 18.40
C ALA A 359 18.55 -2.56 17.73
N THR A 360 19.70 -2.25 17.13
CA THR A 360 19.85 -1.07 16.27
C THR A 360 19.15 -1.30 14.95
N MET A 361 18.31 -0.34 14.53
CA MET A 361 17.65 -0.39 13.23
C MET A 361 18.65 -0.13 12.10
N THR A 362 18.44 -0.80 10.97
CA THR A 362 19.18 -0.52 9.74
C THR A 362 18.83 0.86 9.18
N PRO A 363 19.69 1.46 8.33
CA PRO A 363 19.35 2.72 7.65
C PRO A 363 18.03 2.65 6.88
N GLU A 364 17.73 1.50 6.26
CA GLU A 364 16.49 1.27 5.52
C GLU A 364 15.27 1.23 6.45
N GLN A 365 15.38 0.59 7.62
CA GLN A 365 14.31 0.59 8.64
C GLN A 365 14.07 1.98 9.21
N ILE A 366 15.13 2.76 9.44
CA ILE A 366 15.04 4.15 9.92
C ILE A 366 14.35 5.02 8.86
N ALA A 367 14.73 4.89 7.58
CA ALA A 367 14.08 5.62 6.49
C ALA A 367 12.60 5.25 6.36
N GLU A 368 12.28 3.95 6.40
CA GLU A 368 10.92 3.44 6.38
C GLU A 368 10.07 3.97 7.56
N MET A 369 10.62 3.93 8.77
CA MET A 369 9.99 4.51 9.97
C MET A 369 9.73 6.00 9.79
N ASN A 370 10.73 6.78 9.39
CA ASN A 370 10.59 8.22 9.18
C ASN A 370 9.54 8.54 8.12
N ALA A 371 9.42 7.71 7.08
CA ALA A 371 8.41 7.86 6.05
C ALA A 371 6.97 7.72 6.60
N TYR A 372 6.73 6.88 7.62
CA TYR A 372 5.47 6.89 8.36
C TYR A 372 5.31 8.16 9.21
N LEU A 373 6.38 8.54 9.93
CA LEU A 373 6.36 9.69 10.83
C LEU A 373 6.02 10.99 10.09
N ASP A 374 6.58 11.21 8.91
CA ASP A 374 6.33 12.41 8.11
C ASP A 374 4.85 12.56 7.71
N VAL A 375 4.10 11.45 7.63
CA VAL A 375 2.66 11.49 7.35
C VAL A 375 1.83 11.76 8.60
N TYR A 376 2.21 11.17 9.74
CA TYR A 376 1.47 11.32 11.01
C TYR A 376 1.81 12.60 11.79
N LEU A 377 3.06 13.07 11.66
CA LEU A 377 3.65 14.22 12.34
C LEU A 377 4.35 15.09 11.29
N PRO A 378 3.58 15.75 10.39
CA PRO A 378 4.17 16.66 9.43
C PRO A 378 4.92 17.79 10.15
N LYS A 379 6.08 18.16 9.59
CA LYS A 379 7.01 19.15 10.15
C LYS A 379 6.47 20.58 10.13
#